data_AF-A0A2E2U2D8-F1
#
_entry.id   AF-A0A2E2U2D8-F1
#
_cell.length_a   1.000
_cell.length_b   1.000
_cell.length_c   1.000
_cell.angle_alpha   90.00
_cell.angle_beta   90.00
_cell.angle_gamma   90.00
#
_symmetry.space_group_name_H-M   'P 1'
#
loop_
_entity.id
_entity.type
_entity.pdbx_description
1 polymer ?
#
loop_
_entity_poly.entity_id
_entity_poly.type
_entity_poly.pdbx_seq_one_letter_code
_entity_poly.pdbx_strand_id
1 'polypeptide(L)'
;MKISSKLFNEQQLNLLSKQMENIQSVQSKIASGKNIVFASDDPVGAVELSGLKDINSKVGQYINNAELSLSRLQMMDDTLEAAKNVFIRCNELAIQAANDVLAPSDRESIALEFDELKKELLSLANTTDSTGAHLFSGFKTKTTPFVMDSTGTVTYEGDRGVISLAVSESRMLESTIDGGTVFRDIVTSDGVSTDLFEAVDNISRSIRTASSGVEAAKAPGIAKINLTNEDPGTYSFTITSGSKSADFSIDITGADLSDLRTAINAADLDITATLEDSNTTLKLTNTFSQDITMSNVKIPGITKAQEQPTSFFTFQPVDASGNSLGNSQTLYDFDQTIASRLDEMVT
;
A
#
# COMPACT_ATOMS: atom_id res chain seq x y z
N MET A 1 56.93 -90.09 16.37
CA MET A 1 55.74 -89.28 16.06
C MET A 1 55.77 -88.90 14.58
N LYS A 2 54.79 -89.30 13.77
CA LYS A 2 54.62 -88.71 12.43
C LYS A 2 54.12 -87.28 12.62
N ILE A 3 55.01 -86.30 12.50
CA ILE A 3 54.64 -84.89 12.46
C ILE A 3 53.77 -84.74 11.21
N SER A 4 52.49 -84.40 11.39
CA SER A 4 51.52 -84.30 10.29
C SER A 4 51.91 -83.15 9.36
N SER A 5 52.66 -83.46 8.30
CA SER A 5 53.04 -82.50 7.25
C SER A 5 51.82 -81.84 6.60
N LYS A 6 50.68 -82.53 6.56
CA LYS A 6 49.41 -81.98 6.06
C LYS A 6 48.88 -80.86 6.96
N LEU A 7 48.84 -81.08 8.28
CA LEU A 7 48.39 -80.06 9.24
C LEU A 7 49.30 -78.83 9.23
N PHE A 8 50.62 -79.05 9.11
CA PHE A 8 51.59 -77.96 9.02
C PHE A 8 51.44 -77.15 7.72
N ASN A 9 51.24 -77.81 6.58
CA ASN A 9 50.96 -77.13 5.30
C ASN A 9 49.61 -76.38 5.33
N GLU A 10 48.56 -76.96 5.91
CA GLU A 10 47.26 -76.28 6.09
C GLU A 10 47.39 -75.05 6.99
N GLN A 11 48.17 -75.12 8.07
CA GLN A 11 48.46 -73.96 8.92
C GLN A 11 49.23 -72.88 8.17
N GLN A 12 50.23 -73.24 7.35
CA GLN A 12 50.96 -72.28 6.51
C GLN A 12 50.07 -71.64 5.45
N LEU A 13 49.21 -72.41 4.77
CA LEU A 13 48.28 -71.88 3.77
C LEU A 13 47.24 -70.94 4.40
N ASN A 14 46.73 -71.27 5.58
CA ASN A 14 45.83 -70.39 6.33
C ASN A 14 46.53 -69.09 6.76
N LEU A 15 47.79 -69.16 7.19
CA LEU A 15 48.58 -67.98 7.55
C LEU A 15 48.83 -67.09 6.33
N LEU A 16 49.20 -67.68 5.19
CA LEU A 16 49.42 -66.97 3.94
C LEU A 16 48.13 -66.29 3.43
N SER A 17 47.00 -66.99 3.52
CA SER A 17 45.69 -66.45 3.14
C SER A 17 45.32 -65.24 3.98
N LYS A 18 45.54 -65.29 5.31
CA LYS A 18 45.36 -64.14 6.21
C LYS A 18 46.29 -62.96 5.89
N GLN A 19 47.53 -63.23 5.48
CA GLN A 19 48.46 -62.17 5.08
C GLN A 19 48.03 -61.50 3.78
N MET A 20 47.57 -62.25 2.78
CA MET A 20 47.03 -61.68 1.55
C MET A 20 45.79 -60.82 1.82
N GLU A 21 44.89 -61.26 2.69
CA GLU A 21 43.70 -60.50 3.10
C GLU A 21 44.09 -59.18 3.78
N ASN A 22 45.07 -59.20 4.69
CA ASN A 22 45.59 -57.98 5.33
C ASN A 22 46.22 -57.02 4.32
N ILE A 23 47.01 -57.53 3.36
CA ILE A 23 47.61 -56.71 2.30
C ILE A 23 46.51 -56.05 1.46
N GLN A 24 45.48 -56.81 1.08
CA GLN A 24 44.37 -56.29 0.28
C GLN A 24 43.55 -55.23 1.03
N SER A 25 43.32 -55.41 2.33
CA SER A 25 42.67 -54.41 3.19
C SER A 25 43.49 -53.13 3.27
N VAL A 26 44.80 -53.22 3.54
CA VAL A 26 45.70 -52.06 3.58
C VAL A 26 45.78 -51.35 2.23
N GLN A 27 45.86 -52.09 1.12
CA GLN A 27 45.82 -51.52 -0.23
C GLN A 27 44.51 -50.79 -0.50
N SER A 28 43.37 -51.31 -0.01
CA SER A 28 42.06 -50.65 -0.14
C SER A 28 41.99 -49.35 0.67
N LYS A 29 42.58 -49.32 1.86
CA LYS A 29 42.71 -48.10 2.68
C LYS A 29 43.61 -47.06 2.02
N ILE A 30 44.74 -47.49 1.45
CA ILE A 30 45.65 -46.60 0.69
C ILE A 30 44.95 -46.05 -0.55
N ALA A 31 44.27 -46.89 -1.32
CA ALA A 31 43.57 -46.48 -2.53
C ALA A 31 42.41 -45.51 -2.26
N SER A 32 41.67 -45.71 -1.16
CA SER A 32 40.57 -44.84 -0.77
C SER A 32 40.99 -43.59 0.01
N GLY A 33 42.22 -43.57 0.56
CA GLY A 33 42.70 -42.54 1.47
C GLY A 33 41.97 -42.49 2.81
N LYS A 34 41.16 -43.51 3.14
CA LYS A 34 40.32 -43.55 4.35
C LYS A 34 40.76 -44.68 5.26
N ASN A 35 40.81 -44.39 6.56
CA ASN A 35 41.16 -45.40 7.57
C ASN A 35 40.04 -46.43 7.80
N ILE A 36 38.78 -46.00 7.67
CA ILE A 36 37.57 -46.83 7.78
C ILE A 36 36.94 -46.91 6.40
N VAL A 37 37.01 -48.10 5.78
CA VAL A 37 36.45 -48.34 4.44
C VAL A 37 35.15 -49.12 4.54
N PHE A 38 35.12 -50.14 5.40
CA PHE A 38 33.94 -50.93 5.71
C PHE A 38 33.55 -50.78 7.18
N ALA A 39 32.25 -50.91 7.47
CA ALA A 39 31.76 -50.88 8.86
C ALA A 39 32.29 -52.05 9.70
N SER A 40 32.78 -53.13 9.05
CA SER A 40 33.45 -54.26 9.71
C SER A 40 34.87 -53.93 10.22
N ASP A 41 35.52 -52.90 9.69
CA ASP A 41 36.89 -52.54 10.07
C ASP A 41 36.95 -51.91 11.47
N ASP A 42 35.96 -51.06 11.78
CA ASP A 42 35.74 -50.44 13.09
C ASP A 42 34.25 -50.08 13.23
N PRO A 43 33.43 -50.92 13.87
CA PRO A 43 32.00 -50.66 14.00
C PRO A 43 31.70 -49.43 14.87
N VAL A 44 32.55 -49.09 15.84
CA VAL A 44 32.36 -47.92 16.71
C VAL A 44 32.67 -46.64 15.94
N GLY A 45 33.84 -46.59 15.30
CA GLY A 45 34.24 -45.47 14.45
C GLY A 45 33.33 -45.28 13.24
N ALA A 46 32.75 -46.36 12.69
CA ALA A 46 31.78 -46.28 11.60
C ALA A 46 30.47 -45.60 12.03
N VAL A 47 29.97 -45.88 13.25
CA VAL A 47 28.78 -45.22 13.80
C VAL A 47 29.04 -43.74 14.05
N GLU A 48 30.18 -43.39 14.66
CA GLU A 48 30.58 -42.00 14.87
C GLU A 48 30.72 -41.24 13.55
N LEU A 49 31.38 -41.84 12.55
CA LEU A 49 31.52 -41.25 11.22
C LEU A 49 30.17 -41.04 10.54
N SER A 50 29.20 -41.96 10.73
CA SER A 50 27.84 -41.78 10.22
C SER A 50 27.17 -40.58 10.87
N GLY A 51 27.25 -40.45 12.20
CA GLY A 51 26.71 -39.29 12.91
C GLY A 51 27.32 -37.97 12.45
N LEU A 52 28.64 -37.93 12.24
CA LEU A 52 29.32 -36.74 11.72
C LEU A 52 28.90 -36.41 10.27
N LYS A 53 28.66 -37.41 9.42
CA LYS A 53 28.13 -37.19 8.07
C LYS A 53 26.72 -36.61 8.10
N ASP A 54 25.87 -37.08 8.99
CA ASP A 54 24.52 -36.56 9.16
C ASP A 54 24.56 -35.10 9.65
N ILE A 55 25.44 -34.78 10.61
CA ILE A 55 25.68 -33.41 11.06
C ILE A 55 26.17 -32.55 9.89
N ASN A 56 27.15 -33.02 9.12
CA ASN A 56 27.68 -32.28 7.97
C ASN A 56 26.60 -32.03 6.90
N SER A 57 25.72 -33.00 6.64
CA SER A 57 24.58 -32.83 5.73
C SER A 57 23.58 -31.80 6.25
N LYS A 58 23.27 -31.80 7.55
CA LYS A 58 22.40 -30.79 8.18
C LYS A 58 23.00 -29.41 8.10
N VAL A 59 24.30 -29.26 8.40
CA VAL A 59 25.02 -27.98 8.27
C VAL A 59 24.97 -27.47 6.83
N GLY A 60 25.16 -28.35 5.83
CA GLY A 60 25.00 -27.99 4.43
C GLY A 60 23.59 -27.46 4.10
N GLN A 61 22.54 -28.10 4.64
CA GLN A 61 21.16 -27.61 4.47
C GLN A 61 20.95 -26.25 5.15
N TYR A 62 21.50 -26.03 6.34
CA TYR A 62 21.41 -24.74 7.03
C TYR A 62 22.09 -23.61 6.25
N ILE A 63 23.25 -23.87 5.64
CA ILE A 63 23.93 -22.90 4.77
C ILE A 63 23.05 -22.56 3.56
N ASN A 64 22.53 -23.57 2.86
CA ASN A 64 21.65 -23.35 1.71
C ASN A 64 20.38 -22.56 2.09
N ASN A 65 19.78 -22.88 3.24
CA ASN A 65 18.62 -22.16 3.76
C ASN A 65 18.95 -20.69 4.07
N ALA A 66 20.13 -20.42 4.64
CA ALA A 66 20.58 -19.07 4.93
C ALA A 66 20.85 -18.27 3.65
N GLU A 67 21.50 -18.87 2.65
CA GLU A 67 21.75 -18.23 1.35
C GLU A 67 20.43 -17.93 0.62
N LEU A 68 19.49 -18.88 0.60
CA LEU A 68 18.17 -18.68 0.01
C LEU A 68 17.39 -17.56 0.71
N SER A 69 17.40 -17.56 2.05
CA SER A 69 16.73 -16.53 2.84
C SER A 69 17.37 -15.16 2.61
N LEU A 70 18.70 -15.08 2.56
CA LEU A 70 19.43 -13.84 2.28
C LEU A 70 19.08 -13.29 0.89
N SER A 71 19.15 -14.12 -0.15
CA SER A 71 18.81 -13.71 -1.51
C SER A 71 17.37 -13.21 -1.61
N ARG A 72 16.44 -13.88 -0.92
CA ARG A 72 15.03 -13.48 -0.93
C ARG A 72 14.81 -12.18 -0.18
N LEU A 73 15.40 -12.02 1.01
CA LEU A 73 15.31 -10.79 1.79
C LEU A 73 15.94 -9.60 1.07
N GLN A 74 17.06 -9.78 0.37
CA GLN A 74 17.67 -8.75 -0.47
C GLN A 74 16.72 -8.31 -1.60
N MET A 75 16.11 -9.27 -2.30
CA MET A 75 15.14 -8.95 -3.35
C MET A 75 13.92 -8.20 -2.80
N MET A 76 13.47 -8.56 -1.59
CA MET A 76 12.39 -7.84 -0.92
C MET A 76 12.81 -6.41 -0.56
N ASP A 77 14.01 -6.23 -0.01
CA ASP A 77 14.56 -4.90 0.33
C ASP A 77 14.68 -4.00 -0.91
N ASP A 78 15.25 -4.51 -2.00
CA ASP A 78 15.37 -3.81 -3.28
C ASP A 78 13.98 -3.41 -3.84
N THR A 79 12.99 -4.30 -3.71
CA THR A 79 11.62 -4.04 -4.18
C THR A 79 10.93 -2.98 -3.31
N LEU A 80 11.16 -2.99 -1.99
CA LEU A 80 10.64 -1.98 -1.08
C LEU A 80 11.30 -0.62 -1.27
N GLU A 81 12.60 -0.60 -1.59
CA GLU A 81 13.31 0.63 -1.96
C GLU A 81 12.75 1.23 -3.25
N ALA A 82 12.47 0.40 -4.27
CA ALA A 82 11.80 0.86 -5.48
C ALA A 82 10.39 1.39 -5.19
N ALA A 83 9.60 0.68 -4.37
CA ALA A 83 8.26 1.14 -3.99
C ALA A 83 8.31 2.48 -3.24
N LYS A 84 9.27 2.64 -2.32
CA LYS A 84 9.52 3.91 -1.62
C LYS A 84 9.82 5.06 -2.59
N ASN A 85 10.63 4.82 -3.63
CA ASN A 85 10.94 5.85 -4.63
C ASN A 85 9.69 6.26 -5.43
N VAL A 86 8.82 5.30 -5.77
CA VAL A 86 7.51 5.59 -6.37
C VAL A 86 6.68 6.48 -5.44
N PHE A 87 6.68 6.22 -4.13
CA PHE A 87 5.98 7.07 -3.16
C PHE A 87 6.52 8.49 -3.06
N ILE A 88 7.84 8.64 -3.06
CA ILE A 88 8.47 9.96 -3.07
C ILE A 88 8.02 10.73 -4.31
N ARG A 89 7.99 10.08 -5.47
CA ARG A 89 7.51 10.69 -6.72
C ARG A 89 6.04 11.09 -6.64
N CYS A 90 5.17 10.22 -6.12
CA CYS A 90 3.77 10.55 -5.89
C CYS A 90 3.64 11.78 -4.97
N ASN A 91 4.46 11.91 -3.93
CA ASN A 91 4.41 13.05 -3.00
C ASN A 91 4.85 14.35 -3.70
N GLU A 92 5.92 14.32 -4.49
CA GLU A 92 6.34 15.46 -5.32
C GLU A 92 5.21 15.95 -6.24
N LEU A 93 4.52 15.01 -6.91
CA LEU A 93 3.41 15.31 -7.80
C LEU A 93 2.18 15.83 -7.05
N ALA A 94 1.90 15.30 -5.85
CA ALA A 94 0.81 15.78 -4.99
C ALA A 94 1.05 17.24 -4.58
N ILE A 95 2.27 17.56 -4.13
CA ILE A 95 2.67 18.93 -3.78
C ILE A 95 2.60 19.84 -5.01
N GLN A 96 3.05 19.35 -6.17
CA GLN A 96 2.94 20.09 -7.42
C GLN A 96 1.47 20.39 -7.76
N ALA A 97 0.60 19.37 -7.69
CA ALA A 97 -0.82 19.50 -7.96
C ALA A 97 -1.55 20.37 -6.92
N ALA A 98 -1.06 20.49 -5.68
CA ALA A 98 -1.63 21.39 -4.69
C ALA A 98 -1.48 22.88 -5.06
N ASN A 99 -0.67 23.23 -6.07
CA ASN A 99 -0.49 24.62 -6.49
C ASN A 99 -1.67 25.11 -7.35
N ASP A 100 -2.40 26.10 -6.84
CA ASP A 100 -3.64 26.67 -7.42
C ASP A 100 -3.47 27.32 -8.81
N VAL A 101 -2.22 27.57 -9.25
CA VAL A 101 -1.92 28.20 -10.54
C VAL A 101 -1.97 27.23 -11.73
N LEU A 102 -1.96 25.91 -11.49
CA LEU A 102 -1.96 24.89 -12.55
C LEU A 102 -3.25 24.86 -13.35
N ALA A 103 -3.13 24.79 -14.68
CA ALA A 103 -4.28 24.65 -15.56
C ALA A 103 -4.96 23.28 -15.39
N PRO A 104 -6.27 23.17 -15.67
CA PRO A 104 -7.01 21.91 -15.65
C PRO A 104 -6.35 20.78 -16.45
N SER A 105 -5.78 21.10 -17.62
CA SER A 105 -5.08 20.13 -18.48
C SER A 105 -3.77 19.60 -17.88
N ASP A 106 -3.07 20.44 -17.13
CA ASP A 106 -1.82 20.06 -16.49
C ASP A 106 -2.09 19.16 -15.28
N ARG A 107 -3.16 19.47 -14.52
CA ARG A 107 -3.65 18.63 -13.41
C ARG A 107 -4.10 17.25 -13.90
N GLU A 108 -4.81 17.19 -15.02
CA GLU A 108 -5.19 15.92 -15.64
C GLU A 108 -3.95 15.11 -16.07
N SER A 109 -2.92 15.77 -16.60
CA SER A 109 -1.66 15.11 -16.96
C SER A 109 -0.95 14.53 -15.73
N ILE A 110 -0.97 15.25 -14.59
CA ILE A 110 -0.45 14.76 -13.31
C ILE A 110 -1.28 13.57 -12.81
N ALA A 111 -2.61 13.63 -12.88
CA ALA A 111 -3.46 12.51 -12.47
C ALA A 111 -3.20 11.24 -13.31
N LEU A 112 -2.95 11.39 -14.61
CA LEU A 112 -2.53 10.27 -15.47
C LEU A 112 -1.15 9.70 -15.05
N GLU A 113 -0.20 10.55 -14.62
CA GLU A 113 1.08 10.09 -14.08
C GLU A 113 0.88 9.28 -12.78
N PHE A 114 -0.03 9.71 -11.90
CA PHE A 114 -0.42 8.94 -10.71
C PHE A 114 -0.99 7.56 -11.07
N ASP A 115 -1.84 7.49 -12.10
CA ASP A 115 -2.43 6.23 -12.55
C ASP A 115 -1.36 5.25 -13.07
N GLU A 116 -0.30 5.75 -13.71
CA GLU A 116 0.86 4.95 -14.12
C GLU A 116 1.74 4.55 -12.93
N LEU A 117 2.01 5.46 -11.98
CA LEU A 117 2.76 5.14 -10.76
C LEU A 117 2.04 4.09 -9.91
N LYS A 118 0.71 4.09 -9.88
CA LYS A 118 -0.11 3.04 -9.25
C LYS A 118 0.11 1.68 -9.91
N LYS A 119 0.18 1.63 -11.24
CA LYS A 119 0.47 0.39 -11.99
C LYS A 119 1.90 -0.10 -11.72
N GLU A 120 2.86 0.81 -11.66
CA GLU A 120 4.24 0.50 -11.30
C GLU A 120 4.31 -0.10 -9.88
N LEU A 121 3.67 0.53 -8.91
CA LEU A 121 3.60 0.03 -7.55
C LEU A 121 2.93 -1.36 -7.48
N LEU A 122 1.84 -1.56 -8.23
CA LEU A 122 1.17 -2.86 -8.32
C LEU A 122 2.11 -3.93 -8.92
N SER A 123 2.92 -3.56 -9.91
CA SER A 123 3.93 -4.45 -10.48
C SER A 123 5.00 -4.81 -9.45
N LEU A 124 5.49 -3.83 -8.68
CA LEU A 124 6.47 -4.06 -7.62
C LEU A 124 5.91 -4.96 -6.51
N ALA A 125 4.68 -4.71 -6.08
CA ALA A 125 4.00 -5.52 -5.06
C ALA A 125 3.73 -6.96 -5.52
N ASN A 126 3.72 -7.22 -6.83
CA ASN A 126 3.55 -8.55 -7.42
C ASN A 126 4.88 -9.20 -7.87
N THR A 127 6.04 -8.64 -7.51
CA THR A 127 7.36 -9.18 -7.87
C THR A 127 7.53 -10.64 -7.47
N THR A 128 8.20 -11.41 -8.34
CA THR A 128 8.49 -12.83 -8.17
C THR A 128 9.97 -13.10 -8.03
N ASP A 129 10.33 -14.07 -7.20
CA ASP A 129 11.67 -14.64 -7.12
C ASP A 129 12.00 -15.50 -8.37
N SER A 130 13.27 -15.84 -8.53
CA SER A 130 13.85 -16.78 -9.50
C SER A 130 13.12 -18.12 -9.61
N THR A 131 12.42 -18.54 -8.56
CA THR A 131 11.61 -19.76 -8.51
C THR A 131 10.18 -19.58 -9.05
N GLY A 132 9.79 -18.35 -9.40
CA GLY A 132 8.43 -17.97 -9.79
C GLY A 132 7.48 -17.77 -8.60
N ALA A 133 8.00 -17.75 -7.38
CA ALA A 133 7.21 -17.48 -6.17
C ALA A 133 7.06 -15.98 -5.93
N HIS A 134 5.86 -15.51 -5.64
CA HIS A 134 5.64 -14.11 -5.25
C HIS A 134 6.28 -13.79 -3.90
N LEU A 135 6.87 -12.60 -3.78
CA LEU A 135 7.58 -12.17 -2.58
C LEU A 135 6.62 -11.84 -1.42
N PHE A 136 5.48 -11.21 -1.73
CA PHE A 136 4.56 -10.62 -0.75
C PHE A 136 3.24 -11.40 -0.59
N SER A 137 3.15 -12.65 -1.05
CA SER A 137 1.92 -13.47 -1.02
C SER A 137 1.72 -14.31 0.25
N GLY A 138 2.66 -14.27 1.19
CA GLY A 138 2.69 -15.17 2.34
C GLY A 138 2.93 -16.64 1.93
N PHE A 139 2.20 -17.60 2.51
CA PHE A 139 2.28 -19.02 2.16
C PHE A 139 1.72 -19.33 0.75
N LYS A 140 0.83 -18.50 0.21
CA LYS A 140 0.28 -18.61 -1.15
C LYS A 140 1.28 -18.17 -2.24
N THR A 141 2.48 -18.74 -2.25
CA THR A 141 3.60 -18.36 -3.16
C THR A 141 3.28 -18.37 -4.65
N LYS A 142 2.28 -19.13 -5.09
CA LYS A 142 1.85 -19.23 -6.50
C LYS A 142 0.65 -18.37 -6.88
N THR A 143 0.07 -17.66 -5.91
CA THR A 143 -1.09 -16.78 -6.14
C THR A 143 -0.59 -15.36 -6.23
N THR A 144 -1.05 -14.62 -7.24
CA THR A 144 -0.75 -13.20 -7.38
C THR A 144 -1.29 -12.44 -6.16
N PRO A 145 -0.43 -11.77 -5.37
CA PRO A 145 -0.85 -11.18 -4.10
C PRO A 145 -1.79 -10.00 -4.26
N PHE A 146 -1.59 -9.14 -5.25
CA PHE A 146 -2.40 -7.94 -5.46
C PHE A 146 -3.08 -7.99 -6.81
N VAL A 147 -4.41 -7.95 -6.81
CA VAL A 147 -5.24 -7.96 -8.02
C VAL A 147 -6.03 -6.67 -8.08
N MET A 148 -6.08 -6.04 -9.26
CA MET A 148 -6.91 -4.87 -9.51
C MET A 148 -8.26 -5.31 -10.09
N ASP A 149 -9.35 -4.91 -9.45
CA ASP A 149 -10.71 -5.16 -9.97
C ASP A 149 -11.07 -4.16 -11.08
N SER A 150 -12.16 -4.42 -11.80
CA SER A 150 -12.76 -3.56 -12.83
C SER A 150 -13.09 -2.14 -12.36
N THR A 151 -13.23 -1.91 -11.06
CA THR A 151 -13.42 -0.60 -10.42
C THR A 151 -12.10 0.12 -10.11
N GLY A 152 -10.95 -0.48 -10.42
CA GLY A 152 -9.62 0.06 -10.12
C GLY A 152 -9.17 -0.14 -8.66
N THR A 153 -9.97 -0.79 -7.82
CA THR A 153 -9.63 -1.12 -6.43
C THR A 153 -8.65 -2.29 -6.40
N VAL A 154 -7.58 -2.18 -5.61
CA VAL A 154 -6.59 -3.24 -5.45
C VAL A 154 -6.97 -4.10 -4.24
N THR A 155 -7.12 -5.41 -4.44
CA THR A 155 -7.41 -6.38 -3.38
C THR A 155 -6.21 -7.29 -3.12
N TYR A 156 -5.97 -7.60 -1.86
CA TYR A 156 -4.93 -8.54 -1.45
C TYR A 156 -5.50 -9.96 -1.35
N GLU A 157 -5.06 -10.84 -2.25
CA GLU A 157 -5.47 -12.25 -2.35
C GLU A 157 -4.45 -13.22 -1.73
N GLY A 158 -3.37 -12.69 -1.15
CA GLY A 158 -2.37 -13.46 -0.42
C GLY A 158 -2.87 -13.97 0.94
N ASP A 159 -1.94 -14.40 1.79
CA ASP A 159 -2.20 -14.69 3.19
C ASP A 159 -1.18 -13.99 4.10
N ARG A 160 -1.49 -13.91 5.41
CA ARG A 160 -0.60 -13.30 6.42
C ARG A 160 0.43 -14.29 6.98
N GLY A 161 0.79 -15.31 6.20
CA GLY A 161 1.70 -16.35 6.58
C GLY A 161 3.16 -15.96 6.42
N VAL A 162 3.99 -16.34 7.39
CA VAL A 162 5.45 -16.13 7.34
C VAL A 162 6.15 -17.48 7.21
N ILE A 163 6.93 -17.65 6.14
CA ILE A 163 7.78 -18.82 5.90
C ILE A 163 9.09 -18.63 6.67
N SER A 164 9.32 -19.49 7.65
CA SER A 164 10.56 -19.57 8.40
C SER A 164 11.41 -20.77 7.97
N LEU A 165 12.71 -20.58 7.71
CA LEU A 165 13.67 -21.66 7.47
C LEU A 165 14.65 -21.82 8.63
N ALA A 166 15.00 -23.06 8.97
CA ALA A 166 16.04 -23.35 9.96
C ALA A 166 17.43 -23.03 9.38
N VAL A 167 18.16 -22.13 10.05
CA VAL A 167 19.54 -21.74 9.72
C VAL A 167 20.56 -22.25 10.75
N SER A 168 20.06 -22.80 11.86
CA SER A 168 20.84 -23.58 12.82
C SER A 168 19.92 -24.55 13.55
N GLU A 169 20.46 -25.37 14.44
CA GLU A 169 19.66 -26.28 15.29
C GLU A 169 18.66 -25.56 16.20
N SER A 170 18.91 -24.29 16.53
CA SER A 170 18.10 -23.51 17.47
C SER A 170 17.51 -22.23 16.87
N ARG A 171 17.86 -21.87 15.64
CA ARG A 171 17.45 -20.62 14.99
C ARG A 171 16.67 -20.88 13.72
N MET A 172 15.49 -20.30 13.66
CA MET A 172 14.71 -20.12 12.45
C MET A 172 14.87 -18.67 11.98
N LEU A 173 14.88 -18.48 10.66
CA LEU A 173 14.95 -17.20 10.00
C LEU A 173 13.69 -17.05 9.15
N GLU A 174 13.00 -15.93 9.31
CA GLU A 174 11.85 -15.56 8.48
C GLU A 174 12.35 -15.09 7.11
N SER A 175 11.82 -15.69 6.05
CA SER A 175 12.22 -15.46 4.66
C SER A 175 11.16 -14.73 3.83
N THR A 176 10.02 -14.42 4.44
CA THR A 176 8.90 -13.73 3.80
C THR A 176 8.31 -12.70 4.73
N ILE A 177 7.73 -11.68 4.14
CA ILE A 177 6.93 -10.66 4.81
C ILE A 177 5.58 -10.67 4.09
N ASP A 178 4.49 -10.48 4.84
CA ASP A 178 3.16 -10.45 4.27
C ASP A 178 2.90 -9.10 3.58
N GLY A 179 2.38 -9.16 2.35
CA GLY A 179 2.05 -7.95 1.58
C GLY A 179 0.94 -7.12 2.21
N GLY A 180 0.03 -7.75 2.97
CA GLY A 180 -1.02 -7.04 3.68
C GLY A 180 -0.47 -6.03 4.68
N THR A 181 0.47 -6.44 5.53
CA THR A 181 1.11 -5.55 6.52
C THR A 181 1.99 -4.49 5.85
N VAL A 182 2.65 -4.84 4.74
CA VAL A 182 3.55 -3.91 4.03
C VAL A 182 2.80 -2.82 3.26
N PHE A 183 1.71 -3.18 2.57
CA PHE A 183 1.05 -2.27 1.62
C PHE A 183 -0.37 -1.84 2.03
N ARG A 184 -1.04 -2.55 2.95
CA ARG A 184 -2.45 -2.25 3.34
C ARG A 184 -2.61 -1.76 4.77
N ASP A 185 -1.83 -2.31 5.70
CA ASP A 185 -1.93 -1.98 7.12
C ASP A 185 -0.81 -1.03 7.56
N ILE A 186 -0.61 0.06 6.82
CA ILE A 186 0.35 1.08 7.21
C ILE A 186 -0.28 1.93 8.30
N VAL A 187 0.31 1.89 9.49
CA VAL A 187 -0.15 2.67 10.63
C VAL A 187 0.42 4.08 10.53
N THR A 188 -0.42 5.02 10.11
CA THR A 188 -0.14 6.45 10.15
C THR A 188 0.10 6.89 11.60
N SER A 189 0.78 8.02 11.84
CA SER A 189 1.06 8.58 13.18
C SER A 189 -0.19 8.74 14.06
N ASP A 190 -1.37 8.83 13.45
CA ASP A 190 -2.67 8.96 14.13
C ASP A 190 -3.32 7.61 14.48
N GLY A 191 -2.63 6.49 14.24
CA GLY A 191 -3.11 5.14 14.55
C GLY A 191 -4.17 4.60 13.58
N VAL A 192 -4.38 5.27 12.45
CA VAL A 192 -5.28 4.85 11.38
C VAL A 192 -4.50 3.94 10.42
N SER A 193 -5.09 2.79 10.10
CA SER A 193 -4.56 1.87 9.09
C SER A 193 -4.96 2.37 7.70
N THR A 194 -4.00 2.78 6.89
CA THR A 194 -4.22 3.32 5.55
C THR A 194 -3.69 2.35 4.49
N ASP A 195 -4.54 2.04 3.51
CA ASP A 195 -4.15 1.25 2.35
C ASP A 195 -3.41 2.16 1.36
N LEU A 196 -2.18 1.77 1.04
CA LEU A 196 -1.27 2.57 0.25
C LEU A 196 -1.78 2.75 -1.19
N PHE A 197 -2.42 1.73 -1.76
CA PHE A 197 -3.03 1.82 -3.08
C PHE A 197 -4.27 2.72 -3.07
N GLU A 198 -5.01 2.73 -1.96
CA GLU A 198 -6.17 3.59 -1.80
C GLU A 198 -5.76 5.05 -1.61
N ALA A 199 -4.69 5.33 -0.86
CA ALA A 199 -4.16 6.70 -0.71
C ALA A 199 -3.75 7.32 -2.05
N VAL A 200 -3.02 6.55 -2.89
CA VAL A 200 -2.64 6.99 -4.25
C VAL A 200 -3.88 7.26 -5.11
N ASP A 201 -4.91 6.41 -5.02
CA ASP A 201 -6.16 6.54 -5.77
C ASP A 201 -6.99 7.74 -5.32
N ASN A 202 -7.07 7.97 -4.00
CA ASN A 202 -7.73 9.13 -3.41
C ASN A 202 -7.09 10.43 -3.89
N ILE A 203 -5.77 10.47 -4.03
CA ILE A 203 -5.05 11.65 -4.49
C ILE A 203 -5.23 11.86 -6.00
N SER A 204 -5.16 10.80 -6.81
CA SER A 204 -5.49 10.90 -8.25
C SER A 204 -6.90 11.48 -8.44
N ARG A 205 -7.89 11.00 -7.66
CA ARG A 205 -9.27 11.53 -7.68
C ARG A 205 -9.36 12.97 -7.19
N SER A 206 -8.70 13.33 -6.09
CA SER A 206 -8.75 14.70 -5.56
C SER A 206 -8.13 15.71 -6.54
N ILE A 207 -7.08 15.32 -7.27
CA ILE A 207 -6.48 16.15 -8.33
C ILE A 207 -7.48 16.38 -9.48
N ARG A 208 -8.22 15.33 -9.89
CA ARG A 208 -9.25 15.43 -10.93
C ARG A 208 -10.44 16.28 -10.47
N THR A 209 -10.88 16.12 -9.23
CA THR A 209 -11.98 16.91 -8.65
C THR A 209 -11.59 18.38 -8.46
N ALA A 210 -10.35 18.66 -8.05
CA ALA A 210 -9.79 20.01 -7.97
C ALA A 210 -9.69 20.71 -9.34
N SER A 211 -9.69 19.98 -10.44
CA SER A 211 -9.73 20.56 -11.80
C SER A 211 -11.09 21.19 -12.13
N SER A 212 -12.17 20.65 -11.53
CA SER A 212 -13.56 21.07 -11.79
C SER A 212 -14.16 21.92 -10.67
N GLY A 213 -13.47 22.03 -9.53
CA GLY A 213 -13.96 22.70 -8.34
C GLY A 213 -12.95 23.67 -7.74
N VAL A 214 -13.44 24.55 -6.88
CA VAL A 214 -12.67 25.59 -6.19
C VAL A 214 -12.73 25.29 -4.68
N GLU A 215 -11.65 25.53 -3.96
CA GLU A 215 -11.61 25.33 -2.50
C GLU A 215 -12.43 26.39 -1.74
N ALA A 216 -12.49 27.60 -2.29
CA ALA A 216 -13.29 28.70 -1.77
C ALA A 216 -13.93 29.50 -2.93
N ALA A 217 -15.26 29.45 -3.04
CA ALA A 217 -15.97 30.23 -4.05
C ALA A 217 -16.12 31.68 -3.59
N LYS A 218 -15.86 32.65 -4.48
CA LYS A 218 -15.96 34.09 -4.19
C LYS A 218 -16.91 34.82 -5.14
N ALA A 219 -17.76 35.71 -4.61
CA ALA A 219 -18.60 36.60 -5.41
C ALA A 219 -18.63 38.02 -4.83
N PRO A 220 -18.47 39.05 -5.67
CA PRO A 220 -18.64 40.43 -5.25
C PRO A 220 -20.13 40.78 -5.12
N GLY A 221 -20.58 41.05 -3.90
CA GLY A 221 -21.91 41.60 -3.60
C GLY A 221 -23.08 40.59 -3.65
N ILE A 222 -23.30 39.89 -4.76
CA ILE A 222 -24.43 38.95 -4.91
C ILE A 222 -23.96 37.59 -5.44
N ALA A 223 -24.42 36.53 -4.77
CA ALA A 223 -24.15 35.15 -5.16
C ALA A 223 -25.45 34.34 -5.28
N LYS A 224 -25.53 33.47 -6.28
CA LYS A 224 -26.51 32.38 -6.33
C LYS A 224 -25.82 31.08 -5.98
N ILE A 225 -26.35 30.36 -5.00
CA ILE A 225 -25.92 29.04 -4.57
C ILE A 225 -26.97 28.05 -5.02
N ASN A 226 -26.57 27.02 -5.74
CA ASN A 226 -27.42 25.88 -6.04
C ASN A 226 -26.79 24.62 -5.45
N LEU A 227 -27.60 23.77 -4.84
CA LEU A 227 -27.15 22.52 -4.23
C LEU A 227 -27.64 21.35 -5.09
N THR A 228 -26.70 20.54 -5.55
CA THR A 228 -26.99 19.19 -6.04
C THR A 228 -26.71 18.25 -4.87
N ASN A 229 -27.73 17.54 -4.39
CA ASN A 229 -27.63 16.66 -3.23
C ASN A 229 -28.22 15.27 -3.58
N GLU A 230 -27.37 14.25 -3.54
CA GLU A 230 -27.76 12.84 -3.57
C GLU A 230 -27.46 12.12 -2.23
N ASP A 231 -26.76 12.78 -1.30
CA ASP A 231 -26.31 12.25 0.00
C ASP A 231 -26.93 13.03 1.18
N PRO A 232 -28.13 12.64 1.66
CA PRO A 232 -28.81 13.38 2.72
C PRO A 232 -28.09 13.25 4.08
N GLY A 233 -27.95 14.37 4.80
CA GLY A 233 -27.46 14.41 6.18
C GLY A 233 -26.97 15.80 6.62
N THR A 234 -26.09 15.86 7.62
CA THR A 234 -25.57 17.13 8.16
C THR A 234 -24.43 17.71 7.32
N TYR A 235 -24.71 18.75 6.54
CA TYR A 235 -23.70 19.52 5.83
C TYR A 235 -23.10 20.58 6.77
N SER A 236 -21.78 20.73 6.75
CA SER A 236 -21.13 21.86 7.42
C SER A 236 -20.35 22.72 6.45
N PHE A 237 -20.37 24.03 6.59
CA PHE A 237 -19.56 24.93 5.76
C PHE A 237 -19.43 26.31 6.40
N THR A 238 -18.43 27.06 5.97
CA THR A 238 -18.17 28.42 6.45
C THR A 238 -18.54 29.42 5.37
N ILE A 239 -19.32 30.44 5.72
CA ILE A 239 -19.54 31.62 4.86
C ILE A 239 -18.89 32.84 5.52
N THR A 240 -18.07 33.54 4.76
CA THR A 240 -17.46 34.81 5.15
C THR A 240 -17.97 35.94 4.26
N SER A 241 -18.25 37.08 4.88
CA SER A 241 -18.74 38.31 4.26
C SER A 241 -17.85 39.45 4.76
N GLY A 242 -16.90 39.89 3.94
CA GLY A 242 -15.88 40.86 4.34
C GLY A 242 -15.09 40.43 5.59
N SER A 243 -15.39 41.03 6.75
CA SER A 243 -14.72 40.73 8.03
C SER A 243 -15.49 39.80 8.98
N LYS A 244 -16.73 39.42 8.64
CA LYS A 244 -17.57 38.52 9.45
C LYS A 244 -17.57 37.12 8.86
N SER A 245 -17.40 36.10 9.69
CA SER A 245 -17.43 34.69 9.29
C SER A 245 -18.34 33.90 10.22
N ALA A 246 -19.12 32.96 9.68
CA ALA A 246 -19.91 32.03 10.47
C ALA A 246 -19.87 30.62 9.88
N ASP A 247 -19.81 29.65 10.79
CA ASP A 247 -19.88 28.23 10.47
C ASP A 247 -21.33 27.76 10.57
N PHE A 248 -21.77 27.06 9.54
CA PHE A 248 -23.10 26.46 9.46
C PHE A 248 -22.97 24.96 9.57
N SER A 249 -23.91 24.34 10.27
CA SER A 249 -24.07 22.88 10.34
C SER A 249 -25.56 22.58 10.28
N ILE A 250 -26.02 22.06 9.15
CA ILE A 250 -27.45 21.94 8.83
C ILE A 250 -27.71 20.56 8.23
N ASP A 251 -28.77 19.92 8.71
CA ASP A 251 -29.29 18.70 8.10
C ASP A 251 -30.04 19.02 6.81
N ILE A 252 -29.50 18.55 5.69
CA ILE A 252 -30.10 18.69 4.37
C ILE A 252 -30.48 17.29 3.88
N THR A 253 -31.78 17.04 3.78
CA THR A 253 -32.33 15.72 3.38
C THR A 253 -32.69 15.63 1.89
N GLY A 254 -32.50 16.72 1.13
CA GLY A 254 -32.79 16.82 -0.30
C GLY A 254 -32.21 18.10 -0.92
N ALA A 255 -32.92 18.71 -1.87
CA ALA A 255 -32.48 19.98 -2.50
C ALA A 255 -33.05 21.24 -1.81
N ASP A 256 -33.87 21.09 -0.76
CA ASP A 256 -34.50 22.20 -0.07
C ASP A 256 -33.51 22.99 0.80
N LEU A 257 -33.32 24.27 0.49
CA LEU A 257 -32.41 25.18 1.20
C LEU A 257 -33.14 26.10 2.21
N SER A 258 -34.37 25.74 2.61
CA SER A 258 -35.20 26.57 3.51
C SER A 258 -34.59 26.77 4.90
N ASP A 259 -34.00 25.72 5.44
CA ASP A 259 -33.35 25.72 6.75
C ASP A 259 -32.04 26.51 6.69
N LEU A 260 -31.32 26.37 5.57
CA LEU A 260 -30.13 27.16 5.30
C LEU A 260 -30.42 28.66 5.19
N ARG A 261 -31.47 29.05 4.47
CA ARG A 261 -31.90 30.46 4.39
C ARG A 261 -32.17 31.04 5.79
N THR A 262 -32.81 30.25 6.65
CA THR A 262 -33.16 30.68 8.00
C THR A 262 -31.91 30.84 8.87
N ALA A 263 -30.99 29.88 8.80
CA ALA A 263 -29.72 29.93 9.51
C ALA A 263 -28.85 31.12 9.08
N ILE A 264 -28.71 31.37 7.77
CA ILE A 264 -27.88 32.48 7.26
C ILE A 264 -28.46 33.84 7.68
N ASN A 265 -29.77 34.04 7.56
CA ASN A 265 -30.41 35.29 7.99
C ASN A 265 -30.32 35.52 9.51
N ALA A 266 -30.10 34.47 10.31
CA ALA A 266 -29.90 34.56 11.74
C ALA A 266 -28.43 34.83 12.15
N ALA A 267 -27.47 34.55 11.27
CA ALA A 267 -26.04 34.58 11.56
C ALA A 267 -25.37 35.98 11.53
N ASP A 268 -26.15 37.06 11.38
CA ASP A 268 -25.67 38.47 11.38
C ASP A 268 -24.45 38.75 10.47
N LEU A 269 -24.40 38.11 9.30
CA LEU A 269 -23.29 38.22 8.33
C LEU A 269 -23.39 39.42 7.37
N ASP A 270 -24.29 40.37 7.63
CA ASP A 270 -24.66 41.47 6.71
C ASP A 270 -25.14 41.00 5.32
N ILE A 271 -25.46 39.72 5.21
CA ILE A 271 -26.02 39.04 4.03
C ILE A 271 -27.51 38.82 4.25
N THR A 272 -28.31 39.14 3.24
CA THR A 272 -29.71 38.71 3.15
C THR A 272 -29.82 37.50 2.21
N ALA A 273 -30.35 36.39 2.72
CA ALA A 273 -30.57 35.17 1.96
C ALA A 273 -32.04 35.06 1.51
N THR A 274 -32.25 34.89 0.20
CA THR A 274 -33.57 34.73 -0.44
C THR A 274 -33.58 33.44 -1.26
N LEU A 275 -34.73 32.75 -1.32
CA LEU A 275 -34.87 31.51 -2.08
C LEU A 275 -35.48 31.81 -3.47
N GLU A 276 -34.97 31.15 -4.49
CA GLU A 276 -35.44 31.16 -5.87
C GLU A 276 -35.68 29.70 -6.34
N ASP A 277 -36.44 29.52 -7.43
CA ASP A 277 -36.66 28.24 -8.13
C ASP A 277 -37.12 27.07 -7.25
N SER A 278 -38.22 27.23 -6.52
CA SER A 278 -38.80 26.18 -5.65
C SER A 278 -37.87 25.71 -4.52
N ASN A 279 -37.14 26.66 -3.90
CA ASN A 279 -36.23 26.46 -2.76
C ASN A 279 -34.90 25.75 -3.06
N THR A 280 -34.59 25.47 -4.33
CA THR A 280 -33.34 24.78 -4.71
C THR A 280 -32.18 25.73 -4.96
N THR A 281 -32.45 27.02 -5.21
CA THR A 281 -31.44 28.06 -5.40
C THR A 281 -31.54 29.11 -4.30
N LEU A 282 -30.41 29.39 -3.64
CA LEU A 282 -30.29 30.41 -2.61
C LEU A 282 -29.53 31.62 -3.16
N LYS A 283 -30.20 32.76 -3.22
CA LYS A 283 -29.61 34.05 -3.57
C LYS A 283 -29.18 34.79 -2.31
N LEU A 284 -27.88 34.99 -2.16
CA LEU A 284 -27.26 35.79 -1.13
C LEU A 284 -26.99 37.20 -1.66
N THR A 285 -27.46 38.22 -0.95
CA THR A 285 -27.21 39.63 -1.29
C THR A 285 -26.55 40.30 -0.09
N ASN A 286 -25.34 40.82 -0.30
CA ASN A 286 -24.64 41.59 0.70
C ASN A 286 -25.14 43.04 0.70
N THR A 287 -25.49 43.55 1.88
CA THR A 287 -25.99 44.93 2.05
C THR A 287 -24.91 45.98 1.77
N PHE A 288 -23.63 45.62 1.92
CA PHE A 288 -22.47 46.51 1.78
C PHE A 288 -21.64 46.25 0.52
N SER A 289 -22.12 45.41 -0.41
CA SER A 289 -21.39 45.03 -1.63
C SER A 289 -19.98 44.47 -1.37
N GLN A 290 -19.75 43.88 -0.19
CA GLN A 290 -18.50 43.18 0.12
C GLN A 290 -18.50 41.78 -0.50
N ASP A 291 -17.32 41.20 -0.64
CA ASP A 291 -17.16 39.86 -1.20
C ASP A 291 -17.76 38.81 -0.25
N ILE A 292 -18.58 37.93 -0.79
CA ILE A 292 -19.11 36.74 -0.12
C ILE A 292 -18.21 35.58 -0.55
N THR A 293 -17.65 34.87 0.43
CA THR A 293 -16.84 33.67 0.19
C THR A 293 -17.42 32.48 0.94
N MET A 294 -17.53 31.33 0.28
CA MET A 294 -17.94 30.07 0.89
C MET A 294 -16.79 29.07 0.81
N SER A 295 -16.46 28.42 1.92
CA SER A 295 -15.32 27.51 2.06
C SER A 295 -15.58 26.40 3.07
N ASN A 296 -14.70 25.39 3.13
CA ASN A 296 -14.73 24.28 4.09
C ASN A 296 -16.05 23.50 4.10
N VAL A 297 -16.57 23.19 2.92
CA VAL A 297 -17.76 22.34 2.80
C VAL A 297 -17.40 20.94 3.28
N LYS A 298 -18.15 20.40 4.25
CA LYS A 298 -18.14 18.98 4.60
C LYS A 298 -19.53 18.38 4.39
N ILE A 299 -19.55 17.24 3.72
CA ILE A 299 -20.71 16.48 3.30
C ILE A 299 -20.71 15.18 4.11
N PRO A 300 -21.83 14.81 4.72
CA PRO A 300 -21.93 13.61 5.55
C PRO A 300 -21.67 12.35 4.71
N GLY A 301 -20.82 11.45 5.21
CA GLY A 301 -20.55 10.16 4.57
C GLY A 301 -19.49 10.20 3.47
N ILE A 302 -19.07 11.37 3.01
CA ILE A 302 -17.92 11.53 2.13
C ILE A 302 -16.68 11.73 3.01
N THR A 303 -15.87 10.70 3.14
CA THR A 303 -14.59 10.75 3.87
C THR A 303 -13.37 10.48 2.98
N LYS A 304 -13.63 10.21 1.70
CA LYS A 304 -12.66 9.84 0.66
C LYS A 304 -13.00 10.56 -0.65
N ALA A 305 -11.99 10.81 -1.48
CA ALA A 305 -12.17 11.41 -2.78
C ALA A 305 -12.96 10.47 -3.72
N GLN A 306 -13.95 11.02 -4.41
CA GLN A 306 -14.85 10.31 -5.31
C GLN A 306 -14.52 10.72 -6.75
N GLU A 307 -14.54 9.75 -7.66
CA GLU A 307 -14.25 9.98 -9.09
C GLU A 307 -15.33 10.85 -9.76
N GLN A 308 -16.58 10.72 -9.29
CA GLN A 308 -17.68 11.60 -9.64
C GLN A 308 -18.36 12.05 -8.34
N PRO A 309 -18.13 13.29 -7.89
CA PRO A 309 -18.79 13.80 -6.69
C PRO A 309 -20.30 13.88 -6.91
N THR A 310 -21.05 13.14 -6.10
CA THR A 310 -22.51 13.01 -6.13
C THR A 310 -23.22 14.24 -5.57
N SER A 311 -22.56 14.94 -4.64
CA SER A 311 -23.10 16.12 -3.96
C SER A 311 -22.12 17.30 -4.01
N PHE A 312 -22.57 18.47 -4.44
CA PHE A 312 -21.75 19.67 -4.55
C PHE A 312 -22.58 20.97 -4.54
N PHE A 313 -21.95 22.06 -4.13
CA PHE A 313 -22.53 23.41 -4.23
C PHE A 313 -21.98 24.11 -5.46
N THR A 314 -22.85 24.69 -6.29
CA THR A 314 -22.42 25.60 -7.36
C THR A 314 -22.70 27.04 -6.95
N PHE A 315 -21.69 27.89 -7.12
CA PHE A 315 -21.69 29.27 -6.69
C PHE A 315 -21.49 30.18 -7.91
N GLN A 316 -22.53 30.92 -8.25
CA GLN A 316 -22.56 31.81 -9.41
C GLN A 316 -22.58 33.27 -8.95
N PRO A 317 -21.52 34.07 -9.21
CA PRO A 317 -21.55 35.51 -8.99
C PRO A 317 -22.53 36.15 -9.98
N VAL A 318 -23.37 37.06 -9.51
CA VAL A 318 -24.36 37.78 -10.34
C VAL A 318 -24.36 39.28 -10.05
N ASP A 319 -24.79 40.10 -11.02
CA ASP A 319 -24.98 41.55 -10.83
C ASP A 319 -26.35 41.84 -10.18
N ALA A 320 -26.59 43.12 -9.85
CA ALA A 320 -27.87 43.59 -9.32
C ALA A 320 -29.06 43.37 -10.30
N SER A 321 -28.79 43.11 -11.58
CA SER A 321 -29.79 42.81 -12.62
C SER A 321 -29.98 41.30 -12.85
N GLY A 322 -29.22 40.44 -12.15
CA GLY A 322 -29.26 38.98 -12.27
C GLY A 322 -28.38 38.37 -13.36
N ASN A 323 -27.53 39.17 -14.04
CA ASN A 323 -26.59 38.64 -15.03
C ASN A 323 -25.35 38.07 -14.35
N SER A 324 -24.82 36.96 -14.87
CA SER A 324 -23.61 36.31 -14.37
C SER A 324 -22.38 37.20 -14.50
N LEU A 325 -21.69 37.47 -13.37
CA LEU A 325 -20.46 38.29 -13.33
C LEU A 325 -19.17 37.51 -13.63
N GLY A 326 -19.29 36.21 -13.89
CA GLY A 326 -18.16 35.31 -14.13
C GLY A 326 -18.62 33.86 -14.33
N ASN A 327 -17.66 32.94 -14.39
CA ASN A 327 -17.95 31.51 -14.45
C ASN A 327 -18.53 31.00 -13.12
N SER A 328 -19.38 29.98 -13.18
CA SER A 328 -19.84 29.26 -11.99
C SER A 328 -18.66 28.56 -11.32
N GLN A 329 -18.57 28.67 -10.01
CA GLN A 329 -17.55 28.02 -9.19
C GLN A 329 -18.20 26.84 -8.45
N THR A 330 -17.70 25.62 -8.62
CA THR A 330 -18.22 24.45 -7.92
C THR A 330 -17.39 24.20 -6.66
N LEU A 331 -18.05 24.06 -5.51
CA LEU A 331 -17.44 23.69 -4.24
C LEU A 331 -17.76 22.23 -3.95
N TYR A 332 -16.71 21.43 -3.82
CA TYR A 332 -16.78 20.05 -3.38
C TYR A 332 -16.49 19.93 -1.88
N ASP A 333 -16.73 18.74 -1.35
CA ASP A 333 -16.36 18.37 0.01
C ASP A 333 -14.86 18.57 0.29
N PHE A 334 -14.51 18.94 1.52
CA PHE A 334 -13.13 19.19 1.95
C PHE A 334 -12.23 17.97 1.75
N ASP A 335 -12.75 16.75 1.92
CA ASP A 335 -12.00 15.51 1.70
C ASP A 335 -11.81 15.17 0.20
N GLN A 336 -12.41 15.95 -0.70
CA GLN A 336 -12.12 15.95 -2.13
C GLN A 336 -10.95 16.87 -2.50
N THR A 337 -10.45 17.68 -1.56
CA THR A 337 -9.32 18.59 -1.83
C THR A 337 -7.97 17.87 -1.74
N ILE A 338 -7.01 18.33 -2.53
CA ILE A 338 -5.63 17.80 -2.50
C ILE A 338 -5.01 18.04 -1.11
N ALA A 339 -5.30 19.19 -0.49
CA ALA A 339 -4.77 19.56 0.82
C ALA A 339 -5.19 18.60 1.95
N SER A 340 -6.44 18.11 1.95
CA SER A 340 -6.92 17.12 2.94
C SER A 340 -6.28 15.75 2.76
N ARG A 341 -5.85 15.41 1.54
CA ARG A 341 -5.31 14.07 1.20
C ARG A 341 -3.79 14.01 1.20
N LEU A 342 -3.10 15.15 1.17
CA LEU A 342 -1.63 15.19 1.26
C LEU A 342 -1.12 14.56 2.57
N ASP A 343 -1.88 14.67 3.66
CA ASP A 343 -1.52 14.08 4.97
C ASP A 343 -1.50 12.54 4.92
N GLU A 344 -2.26 11.93 4.01
CA GLU A 344 -2.24 10.47 3.77
C GLU A 344 -0.89 9.99 3.16
N MET A 345 -0.07 10.90 2.61
CA MET A 345 1.24 10.57 2.00
C MET A 345 2.46 10.91 2.86
N VAL A 346 2.29 11.73 3.89
CA VAL A 346 3.40 12.35 4.63
C VAL A 346 3.85 11.50 5.83
N THR A 347 3.17 10.38 6.10
CA THR A 347 3.42 9.56 7.30
C THR A 347 4.04 8.20 7.01
#